data_AF-A0A356T6E1-F1
#
_entry.id   AF-A0A356T6E1-F1
#
_cell.length_a   1.000
_cell.length_b   1.000
_cell.length_c   1.000
_cell.angle_alpha   90.00
_cell.angle_beta   90.00
_cell.angle_gamma   90.00
#
_symmetry.space_group_name_H-M   'P 1'
#
loop_
_entity.id
_entity.type
_entity.pdbx_description
1 polymer ?
#
loop_
_entity_poly.entity_id
_entity_poly.type
_entity_poly.pdbx_seq_one_letter_code
_entity_poly.pdbx_strand_id
1 'polypeptide(L)'
;DVDGDGDPDVAIGQTDGTVALHRNDFASVAPARIRLRASETAADAVGARVTGRCGGVSRSVARVGGGSFAGASDAELRLSFPPPCDAPGRAVALTVRWPSGYTQRVTT
;
A
#
# COMPACT_ATOMS: atom_id res chain seq x y z
N ASP A 1 7.27 -1.58 8.47
CA ASP A 1 6.59 -0.52 9.19
C ASP A 1 6.08 -1.06 10.53
N VAL A 2 6.96 -0.99 11.50
CA VAL A 2 6.84 -1.49 12.87
C VAL A 2 6.25 -0.41 13.78
N ASP A 3 6.48 0.87 13.49
CA ASP A 3 5.97 2.01 14.27
C ASP A 3 4.80 2.75 13.62
N GLY A 4 4.47 2.43 12.37
CA GLY A 4 3.28 2.90 11.67
C GLY A 4 3.44 4.29 11.05
N ASP A 5 4.67 4.79 10.90
CA ASP A 5 4.93 6.15 10.43
C ASP A 5 4.77 6.32 8.90
N GLY A 6 4.61 5.19 8.20
CA GLY A 6 4.36 5.14 6.76
C GLY A 6 5.60 4.82 5.93
N ASP A 7 6.77 4.67 6.54
CA ASP A 7 7.96 4.21 5.84
C ASP A 7 8.25 2.70 6.09
N PRO A 8 8.78 1.94 5.10
CA PRO A 8 8.97 0.51 5.29
C PRO A 8 10.24 0.16 6.08
N ASP A 9 10.08 -0.33 7.31
CA ASP A 9 11.18 -1.02 8.02
C ASP A 9 11.51 -2.41 7.49
N VAL A 10 12.74 -2.87 7.79
CA VAL A 10 13.24 -4.19 7.46
C VAL A 10 13.65 -4.95 8.71
N ALA A 11 13.11 -6.16 8.89
CA ALA A 11 13.57 -7.12 9.90
C ALA A 11 14.33 -8.27 9.23
N ILE A 12 15.52 -8.60 9.75
CA ILE A 12 16.37 -9.67 9.23
C ILE A 12 16.62 -10.69 10.34
N GLY A 13 16.17 -11.93 10.13
CA GLY A 13 16.52 -13.05 10.99
C GLY A 13 17.96 -13.47 10.78
N GLN A 14 18.71 -13.64 11.87
CA GLN A 14 20.10 -14.09 11.85
C GLN A 14 20.18 -15.58 12.21
N THR A 15 21.26 -16.24 11.79
CA THR A 15 21.45 -17.69 12.03
C THR A 15 21.61 -18.06 13.50
N ASP A 16 21.96 -17.10 14.36
CA ASP A 16 22.06 -17.28 15.81
C ASP A 16 20.72 -17.13 16.55
N GLY A 17 19.62 -16.93 15.80
CA GLY A 17 18.28 -16.75 16.36
C GLY A 17 17.96 -15.31 16.76
N THR A 18 18.86 -14.35 16.55
CA THR A 18 18.56 -12.93 16.75
C THR A 18 17.81 -12.34 15.55
N VAL A 19 17.12 -11.21 15.79
CA VAL A 19 16.46 -10.44 14.74
C VAL A 19 17.05 -9.03 14.77
N ALA A 20 17.63 -8.61 13.64
CA ALA A 20 18.03 -7.23 13.43
C ALA A 20 16.85 -6.44 12.85
N LEU A 21 16.41 -5.41 13.56
CA LEU A 21 15.41 -4.45 13.05
C LEU A 21 16.13 -3.21 12.55
N HIS A 22 15.99 -2.92 11.26
CA HIS A 22 16.45 -1.71 10.63
C HIS A 22 15.25 -0.81 10.42
N ARG A 23 15.18 0.27 11.21
CA ARG A 23 14.21 1.32 10.95
C ARG A 23 14.62 2.16 9.76
N ASN A 24 13.65 2.46 8.92
CA ASN A 24 13.85 3.52 7.95
C ASN A 24 13.51 4.83 8.70
N ASP A 25 14.46 5.75 8.79
CA ASP A 25 14.27 7.07 9.43
C ASP A 25 14.53 8.18 8.39
N PHE A 26 14.45 7.85 7.09
CA PHE A 26 14.62 8.84 6.04
C PHE A 26 13.40 9.76 6.03
N ALA A 27 13.60 11.06 5.83
CA ALA A 27 12.52 12.03 5.65
C ALA A 27 11.78 11.78 4.32
N SER A 28 11.01 10.70 4.29
CA SER A 28 10.15 10.25 3.22
C SER A 28 8.78 10.88 3.44
N VAL A 29 8.16 11.37 2.38
CA VAL A 29 6.77 11.80 2.48
C VAL A 29 5.91 10.55 2.56
N ALA A 30 4.97 10.52 3.51
CA ALA A 30 4.18 9.33 3.77
C ALA A 30 3.41 8.89 2.50
N PRO A 31 3.37 7.58 2.20
CA PRO A 31 2.68 7.07 1.02
C PRO A 31 1.18 7.33 1.08
N ALA A 32 0.53 7.32 -0.07
CA ALA A 32 -0.92 7.26 -0.13
C ALA A 32 -1.42 5.96 0.53
N ARG A 33 -2.17 6.10 1.62
CA ARG A 33 -2.83 5.00 2.34
C ARG A 33 -4.23 4.79 1.81
N ILE A 34 -4.52 3.57 1.39
CA ILE A 34 -5.73 3.22 0.64
C ILE A 34 -6.40 2.04 1.33
N ARG A 35 -7.63 2.26 1.81
CA ARG A 35 -8.47 1.20 2.38
C ARG A 35 -9.66 0.94 1.46
N LEU A 36 -9.73 -0.27 0.91
CA LEU A 36 -10.84 -0.69 0.07
C LEU A 36 -12.00 -1.16 0.93
N ARG A 37 -13.22 -0.78 0.57
CA ARG A 37 -14.47 -1.30 1.14
C ARG A 37 -15.29 -1.88 0.01
N ALA A 38 -15.33 -3.21 -0.08
CA ALA A 38 -16.14 -3.90 -1.07
C ALA A 38 -17.62 -3.87 -0.67
N SER A 39 -18.51 -3.67 -1.65
CA SER A 39 -19.97 -3.82 -1.49
C SER A 39 -20.52 -5.06 -2.21
N GLU A 40 -19.91 -5.47 -3.33
CA GLU A 40 -20.41 -6.54 -4.21
C GLU A 40 -19.44 -7.73 -4.36
N THR A 41 -18.23 -7.63 -3.81
CA THR A 41 -17.20 -8.70 -3.85
C THR A 41 -16.87 -9.18 -2.44
N ALA A 42 -15.95 -10.16 -2.31
CA ALA A 42 -15.41 -10.57 -1.00
C ALA A 42 -15.10 -9.35 -0.12
N ALA A 43 -15.51 -9.40 1.16
CA ALA A 43 -15.54 -8.25 2.07
C ALA A 43 -14.15 -7.59 2.27
N ASP A 44 -13.08 -8.35 2.08
CA ASP A 44 -11.69 -7.93 2.17
C ASP A 44 -11.12 -7.37 0.85
N ALA A 45 -11.93 -7.35 -0.21
CA ALA A 45 -11.57 -6.93 -1.56
C ALA A 45 -10.35 -7.66 -2.14
N VAL A 46 -10.07 -8.89 -1.70
CA VAL A 46 -8.96 -9.69 -2.25
C VAL A 46 -9.11 -9.85 -3.76
N GLY A 47 -8.01 -9.61 -4.47
CA GLY A 47 -7.94 -9.57 -5.94
C GLY A 47 -8.15 -8.17 -6.54
N ALA A 48 -8.57 -7.17 -5.75
CA ALA A 48 -8.66 -5.80 -6.23
C ALA A 48 -7.26 -5.24 -6.56
N ARG A 49 -7.15 -4.49 -7.66
CA ARG A 49 -5.91 -3.81 -8.07
C ARG A 49 -6.12 -2.31 -8.08
N VAL A 50 -5.28 -1.58 -7.37
CA VAL A 50 -5.23 -0.12 -7.36
C VAL A 50 -4.07 0.33 -8.22
N THR A 51 -4.33 1.24 -9.15
CA THR A 51 -3.32 1.90 -9.99
C THR A 51 -3.35 3.39 -9.72
N GLY A 52 -2.25 3.95 -9.25
CA GLY A 52 -2.09 5.40 -9.10
C GLY A 52 -1.21 5.96 -10.21
N ARG A 53 -1.53 7.19 -10.63
CA ARG A 53 -0.78 7.91 -11.66
C ARG A 53 -0.45 9.32 -11.18
N CYS A 54 0.81 9.70 -11.29
CA CYS A 54 1.27 11.07 -11.04
C CYS A 54 2.57 11.35 -11.81
N GLY A 55 2.69 12.55 -12.40
CA GLY A 55 3.92 13.00 -13.06
C GLY A 55 4.41 12.09 -14.20
N GLY A 56 3.50 11.40 -14.91
CA GLY A 56 3.86 10.40 -15.94
C GLY A 56 4.25 9.02 -15.39
N VAL A 57 4.39 8.88 -14.07
CA VAL A 57 4.68 7.61 -13.40
C VAL A 57 3.36 6.91 -13.06
N SER A 58 3.28 5.62 -13.37
CA SER A 58 2.17 4.74 -12.97
C SER A 58 2.69 3.68 -12.02
N ARG A 59 2.06 3.53 -10.86
CA ARG A 59 2.35 2.48 -9.88
C ARG A 59 1.09 1.70 -9.58
N SER A 60 1.23 0.42 -9.25
CA SER A 60 0.08 -0.43 -8.91
C SER A 60 0.37 -1.35 -7.74
N VAL A 61 -0.66 -1.56 -6.92
CA VAL A 61 -0.64 -2.48 -5.79
C VAL A 61 -1.94 -3.29 -5.80
N ALA A 62 -1.91 -4.54 -5.34
CA ALA A 62 -3.08 -5.42 -5.30
C ALA A 62 -3.39 -5.83 -3.86
N ARG A 63 -4.68 -5.97 -3.52
CA ARG A 63 -5.09 -6.72 -2.33
C ARG A 63 -4.86 -8.19 -2.62
N VAL A 64 -3.91 -8.79 -1.91
CA VAL A 64 -3.63 -10.23 -1.96
C VAL A 64 -4.18 -10.88 -0.70
N GLY A 65 -4.72 -12.09 -0.85
CA GLY A 65 -5.05 -12.96 0.29
C GLY A 65 -3.84 -13.77 0.73
N GLY A 66 -3.78 -14.16 2.00
CA GLY A 66 -2.76 -15.10 2.50
C GLY A 66 -1.31 -14.60 2.54
N GLY A 67 -1.07 -13.29 2.40
CA GLY A 67 0.27 -12.71 2.25
C GLY A 67 1.07 -12.49 3.55
N SER A 68 0.48 -12.74 4.72
CA SER A 68 1.18 -12.62 6.02
C SER A 68 1.03 -13.90 6.83
N PHE A 69 2.04 -14.21 7.65
CA PHE A 69 2.02 -15.33 8.58
C PHE A 69 0.75 -15.28 9.45
N ALA A 70 0.07 -16.41 9.59
CA ALA A 70 -1.18 -16.58 10.34
C ALA A 70 -2.35 -15.64 9.95
N GLY A 71 -2.33 -15.03 8.75
CA GLY A 71 -3.45 -14.23 8.25
C GLY A 71 -3.60 -12.84 8.88
N ALA A 72 -2.59 -12.37 9.63
CA ALA A 72 -2.63 -11.10 10.36
C ALA A 72 -2.36 -9.84 9.49
N SER A 73 -2.70 -9.84 8.20
CA SER A 73 -2.42 -8.67 7.34
C SER A 73 -3.33 -7.49 7.67
N ASP A 74 -2.73 -6.29 7.74
CA ASP A 74 -3.46 -5.03 7.61
C ASP A 74 -4.15 -4.97 6.22
N ALA A 75 -5.40 -4.51 6.21
CA ALA A 75 -6.19 -4.31 5.00
C ALA A 75 -5.73 -3.11 4.16
N GLU A 76 -4.85 -2.29 4.72
CA GLU A 76 -4.31 -1.11 4.06
C GLU A 76 -3.41 -1.45 2.87
N LEU A 77 -3.61 -0.72 1.78
CA LEU A 77 -2.71 -0.67 0.64
C LEU A 77 -1.92 0.63 0.68
N ARG A 78 -0.64 0.56 0.31
CA ARG A 78 0.26 1.71 0.27
C ARG A 78 0.80 1.92 -1.13
N LEU A 79 0.84 3.18 -1.56
CA LEU A 79 1.36 3.57 -2.86
C LEU A 79 2.16 4.87 -2.70
N SER A 80 3.48 4.81 -2.88
CA SER A 80 4.36 5.99 -2.82
C SER A 80 4.78 6.42 -4.23
N PHE A 81 5.12 7.69 -4.41
CA PHE A 81 5.69 8.31 -5.60
C PHE A 81 6.84 9.24 -5.21
N PRO A 82 7.81 9.47 -6.12
CA PRO A 82 8.82 10.50 -5.87
C PRO A 82 8.18 11.90 -5.78
N PRO A 83 8.78 12.86 -5.05
CA PRO A 83 8.41 14.27 -5.14
C PRO A 83 8.33 14.74 -6.59
N PRO A 84 7.35 15.60 -6.94
CA PRO A 84 6.42 16.32 -6.07
C PRO A 84 5.10 15.56 -5.80
N CYS A 85 4.99 14.30 -6.18
CA CYS A 85 3.72 13.57 -6.15
C CYS A 85 3.25 13.18 -4.75
N ASP A 86 4.17 12.79 -3.87
CA ASP A 86 3.83 12.49 -2.47
C ASP A 86 3.81 13.75 -1.60
N ALA A 87 3.88 14.97 -2.17
CA ALA A 87 3.80 16.19 -1.37
C ALA A 87 2.42 16.35 -0.69
N PRO A 88 2.36 16.88 0.55
CA PRO A 88 1.08 17.10 1.24
C PRO A 88 0.12 17.95 0.39
N GLY A 89 -1.14 17.51 0.27
CA GLY A 89 -2.17 18.20 -0.51
C GLY A 89 -2.10 17.98 -2.03
N ARG A 90 -1.18 17.14 -2.52
CA ARG A 90 -1.12 16.79 -3.95
C ARG A 90 -2.00 15.58 -4.25
N ALA A 91 -3.03 15.81 -5.05
CA ALA A 91 -3.91 14.77 -5.55
C ALA A 91 -3.19 13.76 -6.46
N VAL A 92 -3.36 12.46 -6.18
CA VAL A 92 -2.97 11.37 -7.08
C VAL A 92 -4.22 10.80 -7.74
N ALA A 93 -4.18 10.61 -9.06
CA ALA A 93 -5.28 9.96 -9.77
C ALA A 93 -5.22 8.45 -9.52
N LEU A 94 -6.25 7.90 -8.88
CA LEU A 94 -6.35 6.47 -8.58
C LEU A 94 -7.40 5.79 -9.46
N THR A 95 -7.12 4.57 -9.88
CA THR A 95 -8.08 3.68 -10.55
C THR A 95 -8.07 2.34 -9.82
N VAL A 96 -9.24 1.93 -9.34
CA VAL A 96 -9.46 0.63 -8.67
C VAL A 96 -10.16 -0.30 -9.65
N ARG A 97 -9.52 -1.42 -9.97
CA ARG A 97 -10.15 -2.54 -10.67
C ARG A 97 -10.55 -3.59 -9.64
N TRP A 98 -11.84 -3.78 -9.47
CA TRP A 98 -12.42 -4.70 -8.50
C TRP A 98 -12.45 -6.14 -9.05
N PRO A 99 -12.50 -7.16 -8.17
CA PRO A 99 -12.62 -8.56 -8.59
C PRO A 99 -13.87 -8.83 -9.45
N SER A 100 -14.95 -8.07 -9.24
CA SER A 100 -16.16 -8.14 -10.05
C SER A 100 -15.98 -7.68 -11.51
N GLY A 101 -14.81 -7.12 -11.84
CA GLY A 101 -14.55 -6.47 -13.14
C GLY A 101 -14.96 -5.00 -13.17
N TYR A 102 -15.71 -4.51 -12.17
CA TYR A 102 -16.03 -3.10 -12.03
C TYR A 102 -14.73 -2.27 -11.90
N THR A 103 -14.71 -1.10 -12.54
CA THR A 103 -13.57 -0.18 -12.47
C THR A 103 -14.05 1.17 -11.96
N GLN A 104 -13.39 1.66 -10.93
CA GLN A 104 -13.70 2.93 -10.27
C GLN A 104 -12.52 3.89 -10.42
N ARG A 105 -12.79 5.15 -10.77
CA ARG A 105 -11.79 6.22 -10.71
C ARG A 105 -12.01 7.05 -9.45
N VAL A 106 -10.93 7.37 -8.75
CA VAL A 106 -10.93 8.18 -7.54
C VAL A 106 -9.91 9.30 -7.72
N THR A 107 -10.32 10.52 -7.41
CA THR A 107 -9.42 11.68 -7.34
C THR A 107 -9.39 12.10 -5.88
N THR A 108 -8.21 11.99 -5.26
CA THR A 108 -7.98 12.31 -3.84
C THR A 108 -7.51 13.72 -3.67
#